data_AF-A0A0F9A2J8-F1
#
_entry.id   AF-A0A0F9A2J8-F1
#
_cell.length_a   1.000
_cell.length_b   1.000
_cell.length_c   1.000
_cell.angle_alpha   90.00
_cell.angle_beta   90.00
_cell.angle_gamma   90.00
#
_symmetry.space_group_name_H-M   'P 1'
#
loop_
_entity.id
_entity.type
_entity.pdbx_description
1 polymer ?
#
loop_
_entity_poly.entity_id
_entity_poly.type
_entity_poly.pdbx_seq_one_letter_code
_entity_poly.pdbx_strand_id
1 'polypeptide(L)' 'MAKLAEVKHTGTGWVIRLEPKEAKDIGSDWCPLPLTAEATLTVVEAHCRKIGYGGAKVT' A
#
# COMPACT_ATOMS: atom_id res chain seq x y z
N MET A 1 -1.12 -11.42 14.57
CA MET A 1 -2.14 -10.78 13.73
C MET A 1 -1.45 -10.21 12.50
N ALA A 2 -1.91 -10.51 11.29
CA ALA A 2 -1.30 -9.96 10.08
C ALA A 2 -1.80 -8.52 9.86
N LYS A 3 -0.89 -7.59 9.55
CA LYS A 3 -1.23 -6.16 9.34
C LYS A 3 -2.04 -5.99 8.04
N LEU A 4 -3.12 -5.24 8.07
CA LEU A 4 -3.87 -4.89 6.85
C LEU A 4 -3.39 -3.53 6.33
N ALA A 5 -3.06 -3.45 5.04
CA ALA A 5 -2.74 -2.20 4.37
C ALA A 5 -4.02 -1.52 3.90
N GLU A 6 -4.13 -0.20 4.08
CA GLU A 6 -5.12 0.61 3.38
C GLU A 6 -4.50 1.07 2.07
N VAL A 7 -5.19 0.87 0.94
CA VAL A 7 -4.67 1.18 -0.38
C VAL A 7 -5.65 2.07 -1.13
N LYS A 8 -5.11 3.04 -1.86
CA LYS A 8 -5.87 3.97 -2.68
C LYS A 8 -5.27 4.06 -4.08
N HIS A 9 -6.10 4.17 -5.09
CA HIS A 9 -5.65 4.55 -6.44
C HIS A 9 -5.66 6.07 -6.56
N THR A 10 -4.49 6.65 -6.80
CA THR A 10 -4.33 8.05 -7.21
C THR A 10 -4.18 8.04 -8.73
N GLY A 11 -4.60 9.06 -9.47
CA GLY A 11 -4.62 9.01 -10.95
C GLY A 11 -3.29 8.64 -11.63
N THR A 12 -2.17 8.65 -10.90
CA THR A 12 -0.83 8.27 -11.33
C THR A 12 -0.37 6.87 -10.87
N GLY A 13 -1.15 6.16 -10.07
CA GLY A 13 -0.83 4.82 -9.54
C GLY A 13 -1.39 4.53 -8.15
N TRP A 14 -1.00 3.40 -7.57
CA TRP A 14 -1.48 2.95 -6.26
C TRP A 14 -0.61 3.45 -5.12
N VAL A 15 -1.22 3.79 -3.98
CA VAL A 15 -0.52 4.20 -2.74
C VAL A 15 -1.01 3.34 -1.58
N ILE A 16 -0.11 3.00 -0.66
CA ILE A 16 -0.43 2.33 0.61
C ILE A 16 -0.31 3.29 1.77
N ARG A 17 -1.14 3.10 2.78
CA ARG A 17 -1.01 3.77 4.06
C ARG A 17 0.03 3.04 4.91
N LEU A 18 1.03 3.80 5.34
CA LEU A 18 2.06 3.34 6.24
C LEU A 18 1.55 3.33 7.68
N GLU A 19 2.12 2.44 8.49
CA GLU A 19 1.94 2.55 9.94
C GLU A 19 2.59 3.83 10.48
N PRO A 20 2.08 4.41 11.58
CA PRO A 20 2.59 5.67 12.14
C PRO A 20 4.10 5.67 12.42
N LYS A 21 4.68 4.50 12.75
CA LYS A 21 6.12 4.37 12.94
C LYS A 21 6.88 4.58 11.63
N GLU A 22 6.48 3.87 10.58
CA GLU A 22 7.11 3.97 9.25
C GLU A 22 6.85 5.34 8.62
N ALA A 23 5.64 5.88 8.81
CA ALA A 23 5.27 7.21 8.36
C ALA A 23 6.13 8.31 9.02
N LYS A 24 6.49 8.13 10.30
CA LYS A 24 7.39 9.05 11.01
C LYS A 24 8.83 9.00 10.47
N ASP A 25 9.32 7.82 10.12
CA ASP A 25 10.64 7.64 9.52
C ASP A 25 10.70 8.21 8.08
N ILE A 26 9.62 8.10 7.32
CA ILE A 26 9.53 8.52 5.91
C ILE A 26 9.03 9.97 5.76
N GLY A 27 8.37 10.53 6.78
CA GLY A 27 7.75 11.86 6.75
C GLY A 27 6.43 11.93 5.97
N SER A 28 5.79 10.80 5.68
CA SER A 28 4.52 10.71 4.95
C SER A 28 3.72 9.49 5.40
N ASP A 29 2.41 9.64 5.58
CA ASP A 29 1.50 8.53 5.89
C ASP A 29 1.18 7.65 4.68
N TRP A 30 1.50 8.12 3.47
CA TRP A 30 1.25 7.41 2.23
C TRP A 30 2.54 7.17 1.47
N CYS A 31 2.74 5.90 1.07
CA CYS A 31 3.87 5.47 0.27
C CYS A 31 3.38 4.99 -1.11
N PRO A 32 3.97 5.47 -2.22
CA PRO A 32 3.63 4.98 -3.53
C PRO A 32 4.04 3.52 -3.69
N LEU A 33 3.12 2.71 -4.21
CA LEU A 33 3.45 1.39 -4.70
C LEU A 33 4.14 1.54 -6.07
N PRO A 34 5.15 0.74 -6.39
CA PRO A 34 5.81 0.73 -7.71
C PRO A 34 4.92 0.10 -8.80
N LEU A 35 3.61 0.26 -8.70
CA LEU A 35 2.59 -0.31 -9.57
C LEU A 35 2.06 0.78 -10.51
N THR A 36 1.87 0.42 -11.77
CA THR A 36 1.26 1.31 -12.77
C THR A 36 -0.24 1.48 -12.52
N ALA A 37 -0.85 2.46 -13.20
CA ALA A 37 -2.29 2.73 -13.08
C ALA A 37 -3.19 1.55 -13.53
N GLU A 38 -2.65 0.58 -14.27
CA GLU A 38 -3.37 -0.61 -14.74
C GLU A 38 -3.26 -1.82 -13.79
N ALA A 39 -2.59 -1.66 -12.64
CA ALA A 39 -2.44 -2.78 -11.71
C ALA A 39 -3.78 -3.22 -11.12
N THR A 40 -3.98 -4.54 -11.06
CA THR A 40 -5.18 -5.16 -10.48
C THR A 40 -5.06 -5.31 -8.95
N LEU A 41 -6.20 -5.50 -8.28
CA LEU A 41 -6.26 -5.74 -6.83
C LEU A 41 -5.36 -6.92 -6.39
N THR A 42 -5.30 -7.98 -7.18
CA THR A 42 -4.46 -9.16 -6.89
C THR A 42 -2.97 -8.80 -6.86
N VAL A 43 -2.53 -7.91 -7.76
CA VAL A 43 -1.13 -7.45 -7.79
C VAL A 43 -0.83 -6.56 -6.59
N VAL A 44 -1.76 -5.68 -6.24
CA VAL A 44 -1.68 -4.83 -5.03
C VAL A 44 -1.56 -5.70 -3.77
N GLU A 45 -2.43 -6.69 -3.60
CA GLU A 45 -2.41 -7.59 -2.46
C GLU A 45 -1.11 -8.40 -2.36
N ALA A 46 -0.63 -8.93 -3.49
CA ALA A 46 0.64 -9.66 -3.55
C ALA A 46 1.82 -8.76 -3.16
N HIS A 47 1.81 -7.50 -3.62
CA HIS A 47 2.84 -6.53 -3.25
C HIS A 47 2.80 -6.20 -1.76
N CYS A 48 1.63 -5.88 -1.22
CA CYS A 48 1.43 -5.64 0.21
C CYS A 48 1.95 -6.82 1.06
N ARG A 49 1.66 -8.06 0.66
CA ARG A 49 2.20 -9.26 1.33
C ARG A 49 3.72 -9.32 1.31
N LYS A 50 4.34 -8.97 0.18
CA LYS A 50 5.80 -8.95 0.03
C LYS A 50 6.47 -7.97 1.00
N ILE A 51 5.84 -6.81 1.23
CA ILE A 51 6.35 -5.78 2.15
C ILE A 51 5.88 -5.96 3.60
N GLY A 52 5.24 -7.09 3.93
CA GLY A 52 4.89 -7.45 5.32
C GLY A 52 3.44 -7.14 5.76
N TYR A 53 2.58 -6.70 4.84
CA TYR A 53 1.15 -6.48 5.08
C TYR A 53 0.34 -7.71 4.62
N GLY A 54 -0.36 -8.38 5.53
CA GLY A 54 -1.12 -9.62 5.28
C GLY A 54 -2.28 -9.54 4.28
N GLY A 55 -2.70 -8.33 3.92
CA GLY A 55 -3.73 -8.07 2.92
C GLY A 55 -3.87 -6.57 2.64
N ALA A 56 -4.58 -6.23 1.57
CA ALA A 56 -4.86 -4.86 1.17
C ALA A 56 -6.37 -4.62 1.20
N LYS A 57 -6.82 -3.54 1.85
CA LYS A 57 -8.17 -3.03 1.74
C LYS A 57 -8.14 -1.80 0.84
N VAL A 58 -8.87 -1.85 -0.27
CA VAL A 58 -9.02 -0.71 -1.16
C VAL A 58 -10.15 0.19 -0.69
N THR A 59 -9.91 1.49 -0.71
CA THR A 59 -10.83 2.54 -0.24
C THR A 59 -11.01 3.62 -1.28
#